data_AF-A0A0K0FNE6-F1
#
_entry.id   AF-A0A0K0FNE6-F1
#
_cell.length_a   1.000
_cell.length_b   1.000
_cell.length_c   1.000
_cell.angle_alpha   90.00
_cell.angle_beta   90.00
_cell.angle_gamma   90.00
#
_symmetry.space_group_name_H-M   'P 1'
#
loop_
_entity.id
_entity.type
_entity.pdbx_description
1 polymer ?
#
loop_
_entity_poly.entity_id
_entity_poly.type
_entity_poly.pdbx_seq_one_letter_code
_entity_poly.pdbx_strand_id
1 'polypeptide(L)'
;MEEKRITYVSVHYVKCTIFSSTNIKLSKINNSRSFQNGRHDYKDIEKLEVDISLEGPQLLEENMKEGGKKVSELLRKIPHIKALHLKFLQRPFAEYLFQYFIKEIKCHNISVLKVFFNDQLKCLYHNIPTINNSAFLKNFGNLRVVQIVVIYEILHSDIKELIDAVSVIKGVTIEIIHKYSFANVKECLYKRKCINNNSACICESKSGALDIISYVIHKKVYLSIPKTNPNLFNFIEVFPTMTTLDFEFLRKLHIKLFSYIELREFAEFLPHMSNLEVLSLHIQVNTDSMLCQFASIPHVARSKWVKLCPEMNSSDSTFFDNVIINESKSHSYKSFENLRKLKTIQLTLDIFNASVGHLVVESYRKNPPIVKKYKRLYHIEIFSFLSKAPRTVENLYLCRIPEFKYLSSYLLNEYFPNLTFLCLGEIYNYEKECLVNLKNLKIFVSHYKNVFVLPENVETCMLCINYYSSNEELQLNRELFSQHYKYLKHFTKEYTLNGSMKGKIFFNHYQDYLNIKRYFSDIEEMAFGK
;
A
#
# COMPACT_ATOMS: atom_id res chain seq x y z
N MET A 1 -10.16 -2.29 -34.59
CA MET A 1 -9.96 -2.62 -33.17
C MET A 1 -11.31 -2.60 -32.49
N GLU A 2 -11.76 -3.72 -31.93
CA GLU A 2 -13.01 -3.76 -31.15
C GLU A 2 -12.78 -3.07 -29.80
N GLU A 3 -13.66 -2.12 -29.48
CA GLU A 3 -13.62 -1.43 -28.19
C GLU A 3 -14.68 -2.04 -27.26
N LYS A 4 -14.26 -2.53 -26.09
CA LYS A 4 -15.21 -2.94 -25.04
C LYS A 4 -15.06 -2.06 -23.81
N ARG A 5 -16.17 -1.83 -23.11
CA ARG A 5 -16.17 -1.12 -21.83
C ARG A 5 -16.14 -2.14 -20.71
N ILE A 6 -15.17 -2.00 -19.82
CA ILE A 6 -15.09 -2.78 -18.59
C ILE A 6 -15.13 -1.82 -17.41
N THR A 7 -16.04 -2.11 -16.50
CA THR A 7 -16.06 -1.44 -15.21
C THR A 7 -15.18 -2.24 -14.25
N TYR A 8 -14.01 -1.71 -13.90
CA TYR A 8 -13.23 -2.18 -12.76
C TYR A 8 -13.64 -1.38 -11.53
N VAL A 9 -14.49 -2.00 -10.73
CA VAL A 9 -14.67 -1.58 -9.35
C VAL A 9 -13.78 -2.46 -8.50
N SER A 10 -13.02 -1.86 -7.59
CA SER A 10 -11.95 -2.56 -6.88
C SER A 10 -12.41 -3.86 -6.21
N VAL A 11 -13.70 -4.03 -5.89
CA VAL A 11 -14.27 -5.38 -5.72
C VAL A 11 -15.79 -5.37 -5.94
N HIS A 12 -16.34 -6.32 -6.72
CA HIS A 12 -17.74 -6.73 -6.58
C HIS A 12 -17.84 -7.55 -5.30
N TYR A 13 -18.74 -7.19 -4.40
CA TYR A 13 -18.94 -7.91 -3.15
C TYR A 13 -20.42 -8.13 -2.87
N VAL A 14 -20.73 -9.20 -2.15
CA VAL A 14 -22.03 -9.35 -1.52
C VAL A 14 -21.89 -8.89 -0.07
N LYS A 15 -22.86 -8.13 0.43
CA LYS A 15 -22.95 -7.76 1.85
C LYS A 15 -23.96 -8.66 2.53
N CYS A 16 -23.53 -9.40 3.55
CA CYS A 16 -24.40 -10.15 4.43
C CYS A 16 -24.54 -9.38 5.75
N THR A 17 -25.74 -8.96 6.11
CA THR A 17 -26.01 -8.33 7.40
C THR A 17 -26.75 -9.28 8.33
N ILE A 18 -26.16 -9.53 9.50
CA ILE A 18 -26.71 -10.45 10.51
C ILE A 18 -27.22 -9.62 11.68
N PHE A 19 -28.54 -9.59 11.87
CA PHE A 19 -29.19 -8.91 13.00
C PHE A 19 -29.51 -9.87 14.14
N SER A 20 -29.92 -11.09 13.81
CA SER A 20 -30.13 -12.20 14.75
C SER A 20 -29.93 -13.54 14.03
N SER A 21 -29.98 -14.65 14.77
CA SER A 21 -29.98 -16.00 14.19
C SER A 21 -31.15 -16.21 13.21
N THR A 22 -32.27 -15.53 13.41
CA THR A 22 -33.48 -15.61 12.56
C THR A 22 -33.57 -14.51 11.49
N ASN A 23 -32.80 -13.42 11.61
CA ASN A 23 -32.84 -12.27 10.72
C ASN A 23 -31.49 -12.02 10.06
N ILE A 24 -31.25 -12.71 8.93
CA ILE A 24 -30.10 -12.49 8.05
C ILE A 24 -30.58 -11.85 6.76
N LYS A 25 -30.03 -10.68 6.44
CA LYS A 25 -30.31 -9.96 5.20
C LYS A 25 -29.10 -10.05 4.28
N LEU A 26 -29.28 -10.68 3.13
CA LEU A 26 -28.31 -10.63 2.03
C LEU A 26 -28.63 -9.45 1.14
N SER A 27 -27.64 -8.60 0.88
CA SER A 27 -27.78 -7.54 -0.11
C SER A 27 -27.78 -8.13 -1.52
N LYS A 28 -28.28 -7.34 -2.49
CA LYS A 28 -27.90 -7.55 -3.90
C LYS A 28 -26.37 -7.41 -4.05
N ILE A 29 -25.82 -7.92 -5.16
CA ILE A 29 -24.41 -7.70 -5.51
C ILE A 29 -24.16 -6.19 -5.49
N ASN A 30 -23.19 -5.78 -4.67
CA ASN A 30 -22.80 -4.40 -4.50
C ASN A 30 -21.41 -4.16 -5.07
N ASN A 31 -21.18 -2.90 -5.46
CA ASN A 31 -19.90 -2.41 -5.96
C ASN A 31 -19.24 -1.56 -4.87
N SER A 32 -17.93 -1.69 -4.66
CA SER A 32 -17.19 -0.91 -3.62
C SER A 32 -17.25 0.62 -3.86
N ARG A 33 -17.65 1.03 -5.06
CA ARG A 33 -17.95 2.42 -5.45
C ARG A 33 -19.31 2.48 -6.18
N SER A 34 -20.01 3.61 -6.05
CA SER A 34 -21.33 3.88 -6.61
C SER A 34 -21.33 3.95 -8.14
N PHE A 35 -21.20 2.80 -8.82
CA PHE A 35 -21.42 2.67 -10.26
C PHE A 35 -22.65 1.81 -10.50
N GLN A 36 -23.69 2.42 -11.09
CA GLN A 36 -25.04 1.86 -11.14
C GLN A 36 -25.40 1.07 -12.41
N ASN A 37 -24.53 0.97 -13.43
CA ASN A 37 -24.96 0.46 -14.73
C ASN A 37 -24.09 -0.70 -15.24
N GLY A 38 -24.49 -1.94 -14.91
CA GLY A 38 -23.97 -3.18 -15.50
C GLY A 38 -24.76 -4.41 -15.03
N ARG A 39 -24.94 -5.42 -15.90
CA ARG A 39 -25.36 -6.76 -15.45
C ARG A 39 -24.13 -7.44 -14.82
N HIS A 40 -24.28 -7.93 -13.59
CA HIS A 40 -23.19 -8.55 -12.84
C HIS A 40 -23.42 -10.07 -12.76
N ASP A 41 -22.38 -10.87 -13.03
CA ASP A 41 -22.39 -12.33 -12.83
C ASP A 41 -21.73 -12.66 -11.48
N TYR A 42 -22.33 -13.60 -10.73
CA TYR A 42 -21.76 -14.12 -9.49
C TYR A 42 -20.40 -14.79 -9.69
N LYS A 43 -20.09 -15.24 -10.91
CA LYS A 43 -18.78 -15.81 -11.26
C LYS A 43 -17.63 -14.82 -11.15
N ASP A 44 -17.91 -13.52 -11.21
CA ASP A 44 -16.91 -12.46 -11.13
C ASP A 44 -16.67 -11.96 -9.68
N ILE A 45 -17.35 -12.56 -8.69
CA ILE A 45 -17.27 -12.17 -7.28
C ILE A 45 -16.22 -13.01 -6.56
N GLU A 46 -15.08 -12.39 -6.23
CA GLU A 46 -14.00 -13.04 -5.49
C GLU A 46 -14.04 -12.72 -3.98
N LYS A 47 -14.99 -11.89 -3.51
CA LYS A 47 -15.05 -11.39 -2.14
C LYS A 47 -16.45 -11.35 -1.55
N LEU A 48 -16.56 -11.74 -0.28
CA LEU A 48 -17.75 -11.57 0.57
C LEU A 48 -17.47 -10.57 1.69
N GLU A 49 -18.35 -9.58 1.89
CA GLU A 49 -18.37 -8.77 3.11
C GLU A 49 -19.52 -9.21 4.01
N VAL A 50 -19.23 -9.42 5.30
CA VAL A 50 -20.21 -9.79 6.30
C VAL A 50 -20.19 -8.74 7.40
N ASP A 51 -21.29 -8.00 7.49
CA ASP A 51 -21.55 -7.01 8.54
C ASP A 51 -22.36 -7.69 9.65
N ILE A 52 -21.74 -7.84 10.81
CA ILE A 52 -22.34 -8.49 11.96
C ILE A 52 -22.82 -7.38 12.91
N SER A 53 -24.14 -7.24 13.02
CA SER A 53 -24.82 -6.18 13.75
C SER A 53 -25.89 -6.79 14.64
N LEU A 54 -25.46 -7.51 15.68
CA LEU A 54 -26.37 -8.23 16.56
C LEU A 54 -27.07 -7.28 17.52
N GLU A 55 -28.32 -6.94 17.21
CA GLU A 55 -29.16 -6.06 18.03
C GLU A 55 -29.79 -6.86 19.17
N GLY A 56 -29.39 -6.58 20.42
CA GLY A 56 -30.06 -7.11 21.60
C GLY A 56 -29.18 -7.16 22.85
N PRO A 57 -29.78 -7.13 24.05
CA PRO A 57 -29.05 -7.18 25.32
C PRO A 57 -28.44 -8.56 25.63
N GLN A 58 -28.75 -9.61 24.86
CA GLN A 58 -28.25 -10.97 25.05
C GLN A 58 -27.64 -11.51 23.76
N LEU A 59 -26.39 -11.11 23.49
CA LEU A 59 -25.55 -11.81 22.52
C LEU A 59 -25.19 -13.20 23.08
N LEU A 60 -25.86 -14.24 22.60
CA LEU A 60 -25.58 -15.63 22.95
C LEU A 60 -24.61 -16.26 21.94
N GLU A 61 -23.73 -17.12 22.44
CA GLU A 61 -22.82 -17.98 21.65
C GLU A 61 -23.54 -18.69 20.49
N GLU A 62 -24.78 -19.14 20.73
CA GLU A 62 -25.62 -19.82 19.74
C GLU A 62 -25.93 -18.96 18.52
N ASN A 63 -26.19 -17.66 18.71
CA ASN A 63 -26.46 -16.74 17.61
C ASN A 63 -25.23 -16.58 16.71
N MET A 64 -24.04 -16.57 17.30
CA MET A 64 -22.78 -16.47 16.57
C MET A 64 -22.48 -17.75 15.80
N LYS A 65 -22.70 -18.92 16.41
CA LYS A 65 -22.59 -20.21 15.72
C LYS A 65 -23.54 -20.29 14.51
N GLU A 66 -24.80 -19.93 14.71
CA GLU A 66 -25.81 -19.97 13.65
C GLU A 66 -25.48 -18.99 12.51
N GLY A 67 -25.01 -17.79 12.85
CA GLY A 67 -24.49 -16.83 11.87
C GLY A 67 -23.35 -17.42 11.03
N GLY A 68 -22.39 -18.09 11.68
CA GLY A 68 -21.25 -18.73 11.01
C GLY A 68 -21.67 -19.86 10.07
N LYS A 69 -22.63 -20.71 10.49
CA LYS A 69 -23.21 -21.77 9.65
C LYS A 69 -23.85 -21.20 8.39
N LYS A 70 -24.64 -20.12 8.51
CA LYS A 70 -25.30 -19.48 7.36
C LYS A 70 -24.30 -18.84 6.39
N VAL A 71 -23.22 -18.25 6.90
CA VAL A 71 -22.11 -17.79 6.03
C VAL A 71 -21.42 -18.97 5.34
N SER A 72 -21.24 -20.11 6.02
CA SER A 72 -20.71 -21.32 5.38
C SER A 72 -21.61 -21.80 4.23
N GLU A 73 -22.92 -21.83 4.42
CA GLU A 73 -23.88 -22.20 3.38
C GLU A 73 -23.83 -21.24 2.18
N LEU A 74 -23.70 -19.94 2.43
CA LEU A 74 -23.54 -18.94 1.37
C LEU A 74 -22.25 -19.16 0.58
N LEU A 75 -21.12 -19.38 1.25
CA LEU A 75 -19.83 -19.63 0.60
C LEU A 75 -19.86 -20.91 -0.25
N ARG A 76 -20.64 -21.93 0.14
CA ARG A 76 -20.83 -23.13 -0.70
C ARG A 76 -21.62 -22.84 -1.98
N LYS A 77 -22.57 -21.90 -1.94
CA LYS A 77 -23.34 -21.48 -3.12
C LYS A 77 -22.52 -20.61 -4.09
N ILE A 78 -21.45 -19.98 -3.61
CA ILE A 78 -20.59 -19.08 -4.40
C ILE A 78 -19.12 -19.51 -4.24
N PRO A 79 -18.70 -20.63 -4.88
CA PRO A 79 -17.39 -21.23 -4.64
C PRO A 79 -16.20 -20.38 -5.12
N HIS A 80 -16.43 -19.34 -5.92
CA HIS A 80 -15.39 -18.46 -6.46
C HIS A 80 -14.86 -17.44 -5.44
N ILE A 81 -15.52 -17.30 -4.29
CA ILE A 81 -15.10 -16.37 -3.24
C ILE A 81 -13.80 -16.86 -2.60
N LYS A 82 -12.79 -16.01 -2.63
CA LYS A 82 -11.45 -16.24 -2.06
C LYS A 82 -11.15 -15.32 -0.88
N ALA A 83 -11.86 -14.20 -0.76
CA ALA A 83 -11.69 -13.23 0.31
C ALA A 83 -12.96 -13.11 1.17
N LEU A 84 -12.82 -13.29 2.48
CA LEU A 84 -13.90 -13.12 3.46
C LEU A 84 -13.58 -11.92 4.35
N HIS A 85 -14.47 -10.92 4.37
CA HIS A 85 -14.31 -9.70 5.16
C HIS A 85 -15.37 -9.67 6.25
N LEU A 86 -14.96 -9.65 7.50
CA LEU A 86 -15.82 -9.66 8.68
C LEU A 86 -15.78 -8.30 9.36
N LYS A 87 -16.92 -7.63 9.46
CA LYS A 87 -17.09 -6.33 10.11
C LYS A 87 -18.02 -6.46 11.30
N PHE A 88 -17.48 -6.30 12.50
CA PHE A 88 -18.25 -6.31 13.73
C PHE A 88 -18.71 -4.87 14.04
N LEU A 89 -19.99 -4.58 13.83
CA LEU A 89 -20.49 -3.20 13.81
C LEU A 89 -20.95 -2.68 15.18
N GLN A 90 -21.27 -3.56 16.14
CA GLN A 90 -21.84 -3.17 17.44
C GLN A 90 -20.96 -3.60 18.62
N ARG A 91 -20.81 -2.67 19.60
CA ARG A 91 -20.38 -2.72 21.03
C ARG A 91 -19.69 -3.99 21.58
N PRO A 92 -18.78 -3.87 22.58
CA PRO A 92 -17.60 -4.73 22.82
C PRO A 92 -17.83 -6.24 23.07
N PHE A 93 -19.09 -6.68 23.14
CA PHE A 93 -19.42 -8.07 23.45
C PHE A 93 -19.33 -9.02 22.23
N ALA A 94 -19.31 -8.50 21.00
CA ALA A 94 -19.19 -9.36 19.81
C ALA A 94 -17.77 -9.92 19.63
N GLU A 95 -16.75 -9.25 20.20
CA GLU A 95 -15.34 -9.58 20.05
C GLU A 95 -15.02 -10.93 20.71
N TYR A 96 -15.31 -11.15 22.00
CA TYR A 96 -15.05 -12.46 22.63
C TYR A 96 -15.85 -13.63 22.01
N LEU A 97 -16.93 -13.32 21.27
CA LEU A 97 -17.73 -14.33 20.58
C LEU A 97 -17.28 -14.59 19.13
N PHE A 98 -16.33 -13.81 18.58
CA PHE A 98 -15.94 -13.90 17.17
C PHE A 98 -15.49 -15.33 16.80
N GLN A 99 -14.77 -16.00 17.70
CA GLN A 99 -14.28 -17.37 17.47
C GLN A 99 -15.41 -18.37 17.23
N TYR A 100 -16.57 -18.22 17.90
CA TYR A 100 -17.71 -19.12 17.72
C TYR A 100 -18.34 -18.96 16.35
N PHE A 101 -18.32 -17.75 15.81
CA PHE A 101 -18.74 -17.48 14.45
C PHE A 101 -17.76 -18.07 13.43
N ILE A 102 -16.47 -17.78 13.57
CA ILE A 102 -15.44 -18.25 12.60
C ILE A 102 -15.34 -19.77 12.57
N LYS A 103 -15.42 -20.43 13.73
CA LYS A 103 -15.32 -21.90 13.84
C LYS A 103 -16.40 -22.64 13.03
N GLU A 104 -17.58 -22.04 12.85
CA GLU A 104 -18.66 -22.65 12.08
C GLU A 104 -18.53 -22.42 10.56
N ILE A 105 -17.65 -21.52 10.13
CA ILE A 105 -17.40 -21.29 8.70
C ILE A 105 -16.55 -22.43 8.14
N LYS A 106 -17.19 -23.32 7.37
CA LYS A 106 -16.52 -24.41 6.65
C LYS A 106 -16.33 -24.03 5.18
N CYS A 107 -15.16 -23.49 4.84
CA CYS A 107 -14.81 -23.15 3.46
C CYS A 107 -13.29 -23.16 3.24
N HIS A 108 -12.81 -24.12 2.45
CA HIS A 108 -11.39 -24.22 2.12
C HIS A 108 -10.95 -23.22 1.03
N ASN A 109 -11.87 -22.62 0.26
CA ASN A 109 -11.51 -21.73 -0.86
C ASN A 109 -11.02 -20.35 -0.41
N ILE A 110 -11.29 -19.97 0.84
CA ILE A 110 -10.87 -18.68 1.39
C ILE A 110 -9.36 -18.67 1.59
N SER A 111 -8.68 -17.78 0.88
CA SER A 111 -7.25 -17.51 1.00
C SER A 111 -6.94 -16.22 1.75
N VAL A 112 -7.91 -15.31 1.84
CA VAL A 112 -7.78 -14.03 2.56
C VAL A 112 -8.92 -13.87 3.56
N LEU A 113 -8.58 -13.69 4.84
CA LEU A 113 -9.53 -13.34 5.89
C LEU A 113 -9.23 -11.91 6.36
N LYS A 114 -10.18 -10.99 6.22
CA LYS A 114 -10.08 -9.63 6.73
C LYS A 114 -11.00 -9.44 7.91
N VAL A 115 -10.47 -9.02 9.04
CA VAL A 115 -11.24 -8.78 10.27
C VAL A 115 -11.14 -7.30 10.63
N PHE A 116 -12.30 -6.67 10.80
CA PHE A 116 -12.40 -5.30 11.28
C PHE A 116 -12.84 -5.31 12.74
N PHE A 117 -11.92 -4.93 13.62
CA PHE A 117 -12.19 -4.63 15.01
C PHE A 117 -12.63 -3.17 15.12
N ASN A 118 -13.77 -2.91 15.76
CA ASN A 118 -14.35 -1.59 15.84
C ASN A 118 -14.03 -0.99 17.21
N ASP A 119 -12.85 -0.39 17.33
CA ASP A 119 -12.42 0.27 18.56
C ASP A 119 -13.27 1.53 18.80
N GLN A 120 -14.39 1.41 19.51
CA GLN A 120 -15.01 2.58 20.12
C GLN A 120 -14.30 2.89 21.43
N LEU A 121 -13.67 4.06 21.50
CA LEU A 121 -12.83 4.64 22.58
C LEU A 121 -13.42 4.66 24.03
N LYS A 122 -14.53 3.98 24.31
CA LYS A 122 -15.26 4.09 25.59
C LYS A 122 -15.26 2.82 26.46
N CYS A 123 -14.49 1.80 26.14
CA CYS A 123 -14.61 0.52 26.85
C CYS A 123 -13.53 0.35 27.92
N LEU A 124 -13.93 0.52 29.18
CA LEU A 124 -13.23 0.00 30.36
C LEU A 124 -13.31 -1.53 30.31
N TYR A 125 -12.36 -2.16 29.63
CA TYR A 125 -12.26 -3.62 29.54
C TYR A 125 -11.66 -4.18 30.83
N HIS A 126 -12.49 -4.49 31.82
CA HIS A 126 -12.08 -5.32 32.96
C HIS A 126 -12.66 -6.73 32.79
N ASN A 127 -11.77 -7.73 32.76
CA ASN A 127 -12.08 -9.16 32.89
C ASN A 127 -13.00 -9.76 31.82
N ILE A 128 -12.62 -9.65 30.54
CA ILE A 128 -13.17 -10.55 29.52
C ILE A 128 -12.43 -11.89 29.64
N PRO A 129 -13.13 -13.03 29.78
CA PRO A 129 -12.51 -14.34 29.80
C PRO A 129 -11.78 -14.59 28.48
N THR A 130 -10.49 -14.90 28.58
CA THR A 130 -9.66 -15.34 27.46
C THR A 130 -10.07 -16.76 27.11
N ILE A 131 -10.51 -17.00 25.86
CA ILE A 131 -10.91 -18.35 25.44
C ILE A 131 -9.79 -18.95 24.61
N ASN A 132 -9.14 -19.96 25.19
CA ASN A 132 -7.88 -20.50 24.74
C ASN A 132 -8.04 -21.59 23.65
N ASN A 133 -8.70 -21.28 22.53
CA ASN A 133 -8.86 -22.23 21.42
C ASN A 133 -8.20 -21.75 20.13
N SER A 134 -6.89 -21.95 20.00
CA SER A 134 -6.10 -21.59 18.81
C SER A 134 -6.55 -22.27 17.51
N ALA A 135 -7.47 -23.24 17.55
CA ALA A 135 -7.87 -24.04 16.39
C ALA A 135 -9.15 -23.54 15.68
N PHE A 136 -9.70 -22.38 15.99
CA PHE A 136 -10.94 -21.91 15.34
C PHE A 136 -10.75 -21.59 13.84
N LEU A 137 -9.51 -21.40 13.36
CA LEU A 137 -9.19 -21.20 11.94
C LEU A 137 -8.95 -22.50 11.14
N LYS A 138 -9.07 -23.68 11.76
CA LYS A 138 -8.74 -24.98 11.13
C LYS A 138 -9.53 -25.28 9.84
N ASN A 139 -10.69 -24.66 9.65
CA ASN A 139 -11.54 -24.90 8.49
C ASN A 139 -11.12 -24.07 7.25
N PHE A 140 -10.12 -23.19 7.38
CA PHE A 140 -9.60 -22.36 6.29
C PHE A 140 -8.34 -22.98 5.68
N GLY A 141 -8.50 -24.12 5.00
CA GLY A 141 -7.36 -24.91 4.52
C GLY A 141 -6.42 -24.20 3.53
N ASN A 142 -6.90 -23.20 2.78
CA ASN A 142 -6.08 -22.42 1.85
C ASN A 142 -5.77 -21.01 2.37
N LEU A 143 -5.96 -20.73 3.66
CA LEU A 143 -5.65 -19.42 4.23
C LEU A 143 -4.19 -19.07 4.00
N ARG A 144 -3.94 -17.89 3.43
CA ARG A 144 -2.58 -17.37 3.17
C ARG A 144 -2.35 -16.02 3.82
N VAL A 145 -3.40 -15.21 3.92
CA VAL A 145 -3.31 -13.85 4.47
C VAL A 145 -4.45 -13.61 5.47
N VAL A 146 -4.09 -13.08 6.63
CA VAL A 146 -5.05 -12.53 7.60
C VAL A 146 -4.83 -11.03 7.72
N GLN A 147 -5.79 -10.25 7.26
CA GLN A 147 -5.76 -8.79 7.34
C GLN A 147 -6.47 -8.34 8.62
N ILE A 148 -5.73 -7.69 9.52
CA ILE A 148 -6.27 -7.14 10.76
C ILE A 148 -6.39 -5.64 10.58
N VAL A 149 -7.61 -5.12 10.60
CA VAL A 149 -7.86 -3.68 10.53
C VAL A 149 -7.93 -3.12 11.94
N VAL A 150 -6.98 -2.25 12.27
CA VAL A 150 -6.87 -1.59 13.59
C VAL A 150 -7.16 -0.09 13.46
N ILE A 151 -7.73 0.48 14.51
CA ILE A 151 -8.05 1.92 14.57
C ILE A 151 -7.00 2.66 15.43
N TYR A 152 -6.45 2.05 16.48
CA TYR A 152 -5.55 2.73 17.44
C TYR A 152 -4.18 2.10 17.71
N GLU A 153 -3.73 1.09 16.94
CA GLU A 153 -2.47 0.35 17.22
C GLU A 153 -2.44 -0.34 18.59
N ILE A 154 -3.56 -0.35 19.31
CA ILE A 154 -3.67 -0.97 20.63
C ILE A 154 -3.91 -2.46 20.44
N LEU A 155 -3.05 -3.27 21.06
CA LEU A 155 -3.21 -4.71 21.12
C LEU A 155 -4.29 -5.09 22.14
N HIS A 156 -5.48 -5.38 21.65
CA HIS A 156 -6.59 -5.93 22.44
C HIS A 156 -6.48 -7.46 22.58
N SER A 157 -7.16 -8.05 23.57
CA SER A 157 -7.07 -9.49 23.87
C SER A 157 -7.60 -10.38 22.74
N ASP A 158 -8.63 -9.94 22.04
CA ASP A 158 -9.22 -10.58 20.86
C ASP A 158 -8.28 -10.55 19.64
N ILE A 159 -7.60 -9.43 19.41
CA ILE A 159 -6.53 -9.32 18.40
C ILE A 159 -5.40 -10.29 18.74
N LYS A 160 -5.01 -10.35 20.03
CA LYS A 160 -3.98 -11.27 20.53
C LYS A 160 -4.37 -12.73 20.26
N GLU A 161 -5.60 -13.12 20.60
CA GLU A 161 -6.13 -14.46 20.34
C GLU A 161 -6.15 -14.80 18.85
N LEU A 162 -6.53 -13.85 17.99
CA LEU A 162 -6.46 -14.03 16.54
C LEU A 162 -5.02 -14.25 16.06
N ILE A 163 -4.07 -13.44 16.51
CA ILE A 163 -2.65 -13.59 16.15
C ILE A 163 -2.12 -14.95 16.64
N ASP A 164 -2.47 -15.36 17.85
CA ASP A 164 -2.08 -16.66 18.41
C ASP A 164 -2.64 -17.81 17.58
N ALA A 165 -3.91 -17.74 17.18
CA ALA A 165 -4.54 -18.73 16.30
C ALA A 165 -3.94 -18.74 14.88
N VAL A 166 -3.49 -17.60 14.36
CA VAL A 166 -2.81 -17.53 13.06
C VAL A 166 -1.38 -18.08 13.16
N SER A 167 -0.70 -17.88 14.29
CA SER A 167 0.70 -18.29 14.47
C SER A 167 0.94 -19.79 14.36
N VAL A 168 -0.09 -20.61 14.60
CA VAL A 168 -0.01 -22.07 14.42
C VAL A 168 -0.17 -22.51 12.96
N ILE A 169 -0.55 -21.60 12.05
CA ILE A 169 -0.78 -21.91 10.63
C ILE A 169 0.49 -21.61 9.83
N LYS A 170 1.16 -22.67 9.36
CA LYS A 170 2.42 -22.57 8.63
C LYS A 170 2.28 -21.74 7.35
N GLY A 171 3.15 -20.74 7.20
CA GLY A 171 3.27 -19.95 5.97
C GLY A 171 2.21 -18.87 5.77
N VAL A 172 1.33 -18.65 6.75
CA VAL A 172 0.37 -17.54 6.73
C VAL A 172 1.08 -16.23 7.03
N THR A 173 0.63 -15.18 6.37
CA THR A 173 1.06 -13.80 6.59
C THR A 173 -0.05 -13.02 7.30
N ILE A 174 0.31 -12.27 8.33
CA ILE A 174 -0.55 -11.27 8.95
C ILE A 174 -0.29 -9.92 8.28
N GLU A 175 -1.34 -9.22 7.90
CA GLU A 175 -1.28 -7.89 7.30
C GLU A 175 -1.99 -6.89 8.21
N ILE A 176 -1.28 -5.89 8.71
CA ILE A 176 -1.85 -4.89 9.63
C ILE A 176 -2.30 -3.67 8.84
N ILE A 177 -3.59 -3.34 8.90
CA ILE A 177 -4.18 -2.23 8.14
C ILE A 177 -4.66 -1.16 9.12
N HIS A 178 -3.95 -0.03 9.14
CA HIS A 178 -4.31 1.14 9.95
C HIS A 178 -5.37 1.96 9.21
N LYS A 179 -6.54 2.15 9.83
CA LYS A 179 -7.63 2.93 9.21
C LYS A 179 -7.59 4.42 9.60
N TYR A 180 -6.96 4.75 10.72
CA TYR A 180 -6.88 6.11 11.25
C TYR A 180 -5.49 6.39 11.83
N SER A 181 -5.04 7.65 11.71
CA SER A 181 -3.81 8.09 12.34
C SER A 181 -4.09 8.34 13.81
N PHE A 182 -3.25 7.80 14.69
CA PHE A 182 -3.27 8.20 16.09
C PHE A 182 -3.10 9.72 16.23
N ALA A 183 -2.36 10.41 15.35
CA ALA A 183 -2.17 11.86 15.39
C ALA A 183 -3.50 12.64 15.20
N ASN A 184 -4.35 12.20 14.28
CA ASN A 184 -5.66 12.81 14.02
C ASN A 184 -6.63 12.60 15.19
N VAL A 185 -6.49 11.49 15.92
CA VAL A 185 -7.36 11.19 17.08
C VAL A 185 -6.79 11.75 18.37
N LYS A 186 -5.47 11.94 18.47
CA LYS A 186 -4.80 12.65 19.57
C LYS A 186 -5.42 14.03 19.73
N GLU A 187 -5.62 14.77 18.65
CA GLU A 187 -6.24 16.09 18.72
C GLU A 187 -7.68 16.05 19.26
N CYS A 188 -8.48 15.05 18.86
CA CYS A 188 -9.84 14.85 19.38
C CYS A 188 -9.89 14.37 20.84
N LEU A 189 -8.98 13.48 21.25
CA LEU A 189 -8.94 12.91 22.60
C LEU A 189 -8.41 13.92 23.62
N TYR A 190 -7.42 14.73 23.25
CA TYR A 190 -6.87 15.76 24.12
C TYR A 190 -7.81 16.98 24.24
N LYS A 191 -8.48 17.42 23.15
CA LYS A 191 -9.48 18.51 23.23
C LYS A 191 -10.68 18.17 24.13
N ARG A 192 -11.06 16.90 24.25
CA ARG A 192 -12.19 16.48 25.11
C ARG A 192 -11.85 16.43 26.61
N LYS A 193 -10.58 16.48 27.00
CA LYS A 193 -10.13 16.26 28.38
C LYS A 193 -9.69 17.51 29.14
N CYS A 194 -9.51 18.66 28.49
CA CYS A 194 -9.30 19.93 29.20
C CYS A 194 -10.56 20.44 29.94
N ILE A 195 -11.65 19.67 30.00
CA ILE A 195 -12.90 20.04 30.68
C ILE A 195 -13.09 19.29 32.00
N ASN A 196 -12.42 18.14 32.25
CA ASN A 196 -12.61 17.35 33.47
C ASN A 196 -11.26 16.92 34.09
N ASN A 197 -10.79 17.68 35.08
CA ASN A 197 -9.45 17.55 35.69
C ASN A 197 -9.17 16.29 36.54
N ASN A 198 -10.10 15.33 36.67
CA ASN A 198 -9.97 14.24 37.66
C ASN A 198 -9.94 12.81 37.12
N SER A 199 -9.82 12.57 35.80
CA SER A 199 -9.63 11.21 35.27
C SER A 199 -8.21 10.99 34.77
N ALA A 200 -7.39 10.29 35.56
CA ALA A 200 -6.10 9.76 35.11
C ALA A 200 -6.29 9.00 33.78
N CYS A 201 -5.54 9.38 32.75
CA CYS A 201 -5.61 8.71 31.46
C CYS A 201 -4.87 7.37 31.59
N ILE A 202 -5.56 6.24 31.37
CA ILE A 202 -4.92 4.93 31.15
C ILE A 202 -4.04 4.94 29.87
N CYS A 203 -4.08 6.04 29.12
CA CYS A 203 -3.38 6.30 27.88
C CYS A 203 -1.90 6.68 28.06
N GLU A 204 -1.43 6.90 29.29
CA GLU A 204 -0.13 7.56 29.55
C GLU A 204 1.09 6.64 29.66
N SER A 205 0.95 5.32 29.60
CA SER A 205 2.13 4.43 29.53
C SER A 205 2.29 3.80 28.15
N LYS A 206 2.89 4.55 27.22
CA LYS A 206 3.55 3.96 26.03
C LYS A 206 4.54 2.84 26.41
N SER A 207 4.97 2.78 27.67
CA SER A 207 5.96 1.82 28.18
C SER A 207 5.41 0.41 28.49
N GLY A 208 4.10 0.14 28.40
CA GLY A 208 3.52 -1.15 28.80
C GLY A 208 2.66 -1.87 27.76
N ALA A 209 2.19 -1.19 26.71
CA ALA A 209 1.40 -1.83 25.66
C ALA A 209 2.35 -2.40 24.60
N LEU A 210 2.33 -3.73 24.42
CA LEU A 210 2.96 -4.36 23.27
C LEU A 210 2.30 -3.83 22.00
N ASP A 211 3.07 -3.16 21.15
CA ASP A 211 2.66 -2.85 19.78
C ASP A 211 2.24 -4.15 19.08
N ILE A 212 1.13 -4.11 18.36
CA ILE A 212 0.62 -5.23 17.55
C ILE A 212 1.70 -5.77 16.61
N ILE A 213 2.54 -4.90 16.05
CA ILE A 213 3.64 -5.25 15.16
C ILE A 213 4.68 -6.10 15.89
N SER A 214 5.15 -5.62 17.04
CA SER A 214 6.09 -6.34 17.90
C SER A 214 5.52 -7.68 18.37
N TYR A 215 4.22 -7.75 18.65
CA TYR A 215 3.56 -9.01 19.04
C TYR A 215 3.53 -10.04 17.92
N VAL A 216 3.17 -9.63 16.69
CA VAL A 216 3.17 -10.53 15.51
C VAL A 216 4.56 -11.11 15.26
N ILE A 217 5.58 -10.26 15.34
CA ILE A 217 6.98 -10.66 15.14
C ILE A 217 7.47 -11.59 16.25
N HIS A 218 7.15 -11.29 17.51
CA HIS A 218 7.46 -12.19 18.63
C HIS A 218 6.83 -13.58 18.45
N LYS A 219 5.66 -13.64 17.81
CA LYS A 219 4.98 -14.90 17.44
C LYS A 219 5.59 -15.59 16.22
N LYS A 220 6.64 -15.04 15.63
CA LYS A 220 7.37 -15.60 14.48
C LYS A 220 6.46 -15.88 13.29
N VAL A 221 5.47 -15.02 13.09
CA VAL A 221 4.54 -15.08 11.97
C VAL A 221 4.97 -14.07 10.91
N TYR A 222 4.84 -14.44 9.64
CA TYR A 222 5.15 -13.49 8.58
C TYR A 222 4.26 -12.25 8.67
N LEU A 223 4.87 -11.08 8.55
CA LEU A 223 4.23 -9.78 8.66
C LEU A 223 4.27 -9.05 7.30
N SER A 224 3.15 -8.42 6.97
CA SER A 224 3.02 -7.44 5.89
C SER A 224 2.52 -6.13 6.46
N ILE A 225 3.25 -5.06 6.17
CA ILE A 225 2.89 -3.68 6.51
C ILE A 225 2.56 -3.01 5.17
N PRO A 226 1.28 -3.03 4.75
CA PRO A 226 0.85 -2.40 3.50
C PRO A 226 0.86 -0.88 3.65
N LYS A 227 0.68 -0.17 2.54
CA LYS A 227 0.39 1.25 2.58
C LYS A 227 -0.95 1.48 3.26
N THR A 228 -0.96 2.29 4.30
CA THR A 228 -2.17 2.63 5.06
C THR A 228 -2.33 4.14 5.20
N ASN A 229 -3.56 4.61 5.06
CA ASN A 229 -3.92 6.01 5.22
C ASN A 229 -4.74 6.19 6.51
N PRO A 230 -4.46 7.19 7.36
CA PRO A 230 -3.30 8.08 7.39
C PRO A 230 -2.29 7.50 8.37
N ASN A 231 -1.25 6.81 7.92
CA ASN A 231 0.02 6.70 8.64
C ASN A 231 0.90 5.79 7.82
N LEU A 232 1.94 6.40 7.28
CA LEU A 232 3.05 5.68 6.74
C LEU A 232 3.94 5.30 7.92
N PHE A 233 4.24 4.01 8.02
CA PHE A 233 5.07 3.42 9.06
C PHE A 233 6.35 4.24 9.27
N ASN A 234 6.55 4.75 10.50
CA ASN A 234 7.73 5.54 10.85
C ASN A 234 8.88 4.61 11.22
N PHE A 235 9.85 4.50 10.29
CA PHE A 235 11.07 3.73 10.44
C PHE A 235 11.75 3.95 11.81
N ILE A 236 11.87 5.21 12.22
CA ILE A 236 12.64 5.64 13.40
C ILE A 236 12.01 5.14 14.70
N GLU A 237 10.68 4.97 14.74
CA GLU A 237 9.99 4.58 15.97
C GLU A 237 10.04 3.07 16.23
N VAL A 238 9.99 2.27 15.17
CA VAL A 238 9.73 0.83 15.30
C VAL A 238 11.00 -0.01 15.18
N PHE A 239 11.86 0.29 14.21
CA PHE A 239 13.03 -0.54 13.91
C PHE A 239 14.06 -0.64 15.05
N PRO A 240 14.32 0.42 15.84
CA PRO A 240 15.25 0.32 16.98
C PRO A 240 14.79 -0.65 18.07
N THR A 241 13.51 -1.04 18.09
CA THR A 241 12.96 -2.00 19.06
C THR A 241 13.06 -3.46 18.59
N MET A 242 13.46 -3.69 17.33
CA MET A 242 13.56 -5.01 16.72
C MET A 242 14.98 -5.54 16.75
N THR A 243 15.12 -6.86 16.91
CA THR A 243 16.39 -7.56 16.75
C THR A 243 16.64 -7.91 15.28
N THR A 244 17.88 -8.26 14.92
CA THR A 244 18.22 -8.68 13.55
C THR A 244 17.43 -9.90 13.07
N LEU A 245 17.06 -10.81 13.98
CA LEU A 245 16.27 -12.00 13.68
C LEU A 245 14.81 -11.65 13.36
N ASP A 246 14.28 -10.58 13.95
CA ASP A 246 12.87 -10.19 13.77
C ASP A 246 12.56 -9.77 12.33
N PHE A 247 13.53 -9.19 11.63
CA PHE A 247 13.39 -8.76 10.24
C PHE A 247 13.15 -9.91 9.27
N GLU A 248 13.51 -11.16 9.62
CA GLU A 248 13.27 -12.32 8.77
C GLU A 248 11.77 -12.58 8.55
N PHE A 249 10.90 -12.08 9.42
CA PHE A 249 9.45 -12.28 9.31
C PHE A 249 8.78 -11.25 8.40
N LEU A 250 9.47 -10.22 7.93
CA LEU A 250 8.88 -9.23 7.01
C LEU A 250 8.78 -9.80 5.59
N ARG A 251 7.57 -9.80 5.02
CA ARG A 251 7.30 -10.18 3.61
C ARG A 251 6.92 -9.00 2.73
N LYS A 252 6.21 -8.02 3.26
CA LYS A 252 5.87 -6.79 2.54
C LYS A 252 6.08 -5.60 3.45
N LEU A 253 6.77 -4.59 2.94
CA LEU A 253 7.05 -3.38 3.71
C LEU A 253 6.78 -2.15 2.84
N HIS A 254 5.83 -1.34 3.29
CA HIS A 254 5.65 0.02 2.81
C HIS A 254 6.19 0.99 3.87
N ILE A 255 7.18 1.80 3.48
CA ILE A 255 7.85 2.73 4.38
C ILE A 255 7.86 4.14 3.77
N LYS A 256 7.77 5.14 4.64
CA LYS A 256 7.96 6.53 4.27
C LYS A 256 9.27 7.02 4.84
N LEU A 257 10.04 7.68 3.99
CA LEU A 257 11.32 8.28 4.32
C LEU A 257 11.22 9.78 4.05
N PHE A 258 11.80 10.60 4.91
CA PHE A 258 11.80 12.07 4.77
C PHE A 258 13.12 12.62 4.21
N SER A 259 14.08 11.74 3.96
CA SER A 259 15.38 12.10 3.39
C SER A 259 16.06 10.89 2.72
N TYR A 260 17.11 11.17 1.95
CA TYR A 260 18.04 10.14 1.47
C TYR A 260 18.94 9.58 2.59
N ILE A 261 19.11 10.31 3.70
CA ILE A 261 19.83 9.82 4.87
C ILE A 261 19.03 8.68 5.51
N GLU A 262 17.72 8.87 5.70
CA GLU A 262 16.85 7.80 6.18
C GLU A 262 16.82 6.60 5.23
N LEU A 263 16.97 6.81 3.91
CA LEU A 263 17.14 5.70 2.96
C LEU A 263 18.43 4.91 3.20
N ARG A 264 19.54 5.60 3.47
CA ARG A 264 20.84 4.98 3.77
C ARG A 264 20.77 4.19 5.08
N GLU A 265 20.24 4.80 6.14
CA GLU A 265 20.03 4.14 7.44
C GLU A 265 19.11 2.92 7.29
N PHE A 266 18.00 3.06 6.57
CA PHE A 266 17.10 1.94 6.27
C PHE A 266 17.79 0.81 5.51
N ALA A 267 18.69 1.14 4.58
CA ALA A 267 19.40 0.13 3.81
C ALA A 267 20.33 -0.75 4.66
N GLU A 268 20.73 -0.32 5.85
CA GLU A 268 21.49 -1.15 6.79
C GLU A 268 20.67 -2.34 7.32
N PHE A 269 19.34 -2.22 7.34
CA PHE A 269 18.43 -3.28 7.84
C PHE A 269 17.97 -4.25 6.76
N LEU A 270 17.99 -3.83 5.49
CA LEU A 270 17.58 -4.67 4.35
C LEU A 270 18.22 -6.08 4.32
N PRO A 271 19.50 -6.29 4.67
CA PRO A 271 20.12 -7.61 4.60
C PRO A 271 19.50 -8.63 5.53
N HIS A 272 18.85 -8.16 6.60
CA HIS A 272 18.19 -8.99 7.58
C HIS A 272 16.77 -9.39 7.16
N MET A 273 16.20 -8.74 6.12
CA MET A 273 14.84 -9.00 5.63
C MET A 273 14.79 -10.10 4.57
N SER A 274 15.39 -11.25 4.83
CA SER A 274 15.58 -12.33 3.84
C SER A 274 14.30 -12.85 3.16
N ASN A 275 13.14 -12.64 3.79
CA ASN A 275 11.82 -13.03 3.26
C ASN A 275 11.02 -11.89 2.59
N LEU A 276 11.62 -10.71 2.41
CA LEU A 276 10.96 -9.58 1.79
C LEU A 276 10.67 -9.87 0.31
N GLU A 277 9.41 -9.77 -0.08
CA GLU A 277 8.90 -9.99 -1.43
C GLU A 277 8.51 -8.68 -2.12
N VAL A 278 8.04 -7.70 -1.34
CA VAL A 278 7.63 -6.38 -1.79
C VAL A 278 8.25 -5.29 -0.92
N LEU A 279 8.97 -4.37 -1.56
CA LEU A 279 9.49 -3.16 -0.93
C LEU A 279 8.85 -1.93 -1.58
N SER A 280 8.15 -1.13 -0.78
CA SER A 280 7.54 0.13 -1.22
C SER A 280 8.12 1.30 -0.44
N LEU A 281 8.77 2.21 -1.16
CA LEU A 281 9.45 3.39 -0.63
C LEU A 281 8.71 4.64 -1.06
N HIS A 282 8.22 5.40 -0.09
CA HIS A 282 7.70 6.75 -0.31
C HIS A 282 8.67 7.78 0.26
N ILE A 283 9.46 8.40 -0.59
CA ILE A 283 10.49 9.35 -0.18
C ILE A 283 9.95 10.76 -0.36
N GLN A 284 9.66 11.43 0.76
CA GLN A 284 9.30 12.84 0.79
C GLN A 284 10.57 13.68 0.94
N VAL A 285 11.05 14.25 -0.16
CA VAL A 285 12.26 15.07 -0.12
C VAL A 285 11.85 16.53 0.08
N ASN A 286 11.59 16.91 1.34
CA ASN A 286 11.35 18.32 1.65
C ASN A 286 12.69 19.10 1.56
N THR A 287 12.70 20.22 0.81
CA THR A 287 13.86 21.14 0.72
C THR A 287 14.34 21.58 2.09
N ASP A 288 13.42 21.80 3.01
CA ASP A 288 13.73 22.38 4.32
C ASP A 288 14.35 21.34 5.26
N SER A 289 13.94 20.07 5.19
CA SER A 289 14.54 19.00 6.00
C SER A 289 15.95 18.65 5.55
N MET A 290 16.20 18.62 4.22
CA MET A 290 17.54 18.42 3.63
C MET A 290 18.55 19.51 4.03
N LEU A 291 18.09 20.75 4.21
CA LEU A 291 18.92 21.86 4.69
C LEU A 291 19.05 21.92 6.22
N CYS A 292 18.25 21.15 6.98
CA CYS A 292 18.22 21.21 8.45
C CYS A 292 18.95 20.04 9.14
N GLN A 293 19.44 19.03 8.40
CA GLN A 293 19.90 17.76 8.96
C GLN A 293 21.42 17.65 9.21
N PHE A 294 22.21 18.71 8.98
CA PHE A 294 23.58 18.74 9.51
C PHE A 294 23.53 18.93 11.03
N ALA A 295 23.67 17.83 11.77
CA ALA A 295 23.67 17.79 13.24
C ALA A 295 24.75 18.70 13.89
N SER A 296 25.70 19.20 13.11
CA SER A 296 26.78 20.08 13.53
C SER A 296 26.45 21.59 13.51
N ILE A 297 25.25 22.01 13.11
CA ILE A 297 24.97 23.43 12.86
C ILE A 297 24.02 24.03 13.91
N PRO A 298 24.48 25.02 14.71
CA PRO A 298 23.70 25.64 15.78
C PRO A 298 22.36 26.22 15.30
N HIS A 299 21.34 26.15 16.16
CA HIS A 299 19.96 26.59 15.87
C HIS A 299 19.84 28.06 15.39
N VAL A 300 20.79 28.92 15.78
CA VAL A 300 20.84 30.34 15.39
C VAL A 300 21.35 30.55 13.95
N ALA A 301 22.12 29.60 13.41
CA ALA A 301 22.53 29.62 12.01
C ALA A 301 21.41 29.14 11.08
N ARG A 302 20.46 28.32 11.56
CA ARG A 302 19.36 27.74 10.76
C ARG A 302 18.42 28.77 10.14
N SER A 303 18.01 29.80 10.89
CA SER A 303 17.12 30.86 10.38
C SER A 303 17.86 31.90 9.52
N LYS A 304 19.19 31.93 9.58
CA LYS A 304 20.04 32.82 8.78
C LYS A 304 20.71 32.12 7.61
N TRP A 305 20.62 30.79 7.49
CA TRP A 305 21.39 29.98 6.55
C TRP A 305 21.06 30.26 5.08
N VAL A 306 19.77 30.49 4.78
CA VAL A 306 19.30 30.94 3.45
C VAL A 306 19.91 32.30 3.06
N LYS A 307 20.25 33.15 4.04
CA LYS A 307 20.95 34.44 3.83
C LYS A 307 22.48 34.32 3.88
N LEU A 308 23.04 33.33 4.56
CA LEU A 308 24.48 33.22 4.83
C LEU A 308 25.25 32.50 3.72
N CYS A 309 24.60 31.64 2.92
CA CYS A 309 25.26 30.93 1.82
C CYS A 309 24.46 31.02 0.50
N PRO A 310 24.33 32.23 -0.10
CA PRO A 310 23.63 32.41 -1.37
C PRO A 310 24.23 31.55 -2.51
N GLU A 311 25.53 31.24 -2.42
CA GLU A 311 26.24 30.35 -3.33
C GLU A 311 25.61 28.95 -3.38
N MET A 312 25.16 28.37 -2.26
CA MET A 312 24.53 27.04 -2.23
C MET A 312 23.11 27.00 -2.80
N ASN A 313 22.47 28.16 -2.96
CA ASN A 313 21.17 28.31 -3.60
C ASN A 313 21.30 28.62 -5.10
N SER A 314 22.53 28.85 -5.60
CA SER A 314 22.76 29.01 -7.04
C SER A 314 22.63 27.67 -7.76
N SER A 315 22.05 27.67 -8.97
CA SER A 315 21.94 26.48 -9.84
C SER A 315 23.25 25.80 -10.15
N ASP A 316 24.34 26.56 -10.06
CA ASP A 316 25.65 26.21 -10.58
C ASP A 316 26.61 25.79 -9.47
N SER A 317 26.18 25.90 -8.20
CA SER A 317 26.96 25.41 -7.07
C SER A 317 27.02 23.89 -7.06
N THR A 318 28.25 23.40 -7.19
CA THR A 318 28.58 21.98 -7.09
C THR A 318 28.91 21.57 -5.67
N PHE A 319 28.98 22.49 -4.70
CA PHE A 319 29.44 22.17 -3.34
C PHE A 319 28.52 21.15 -2.65
N PHE A 320 27.21 21.41 -2.62
CA PHE A 320 26.25 20.48 -2.04
C PHE A 320 26.19 19.16 -2.82
N ASP A 321 26.27 19.24 -4.15
CA ASP A 321 26.34 18.06 -5.01
C ASP A 321 27.58 17.24 -4.68
N ASN A 322 28.74 17.86 -4.45
CA ASN A 322 29.98 17.17 -4.10
C ASN A 322 29.91 16.53 -2.71
N VAL A 323 29.32 17.20 -1.72
CA VAL A 323 29.10 16.62 -0.39
C VAL A 323 28.21 15.39 -0.51
N ILE A 324 27.06 15.51 -1.17
CA ILE A 324 26.17 14.37 -1.36
C ILE A 324 26.86 13.29 -2.17
N ILE A 325 27.46 13.59 -3.33
CA ILE A 325 28.17 12.61 -4.17
C ILE A 325 29.24 11.88 -3.36
N ASN A 326 30.00 12.58 -2.53
CA ASN A 326 31.03 11.95 -1.70
C ASN A 326 30.42 11.02 -0.64
N GLU A 327 29.30 11.42 -0.03
CA GLU A 327 28.56 10.55 0.90
C GLU A 327 27.80 9.40 0.21
N SER A 328 27.24 9.61 -0.99
CA SER A 328 26.58 8.58 -1.79
C SER A 328 27.60 7.53 -2.24
N LYS A 329 28.80 7.98 -2.61
CA LYS A 329 29.90 7.08 -3.00
C LYS A 329 30.44 6.29 -1.82
N SER A 330 30.41 6.85 -0.61
CA SER A 330 30.85 6.13 0.59
C SER A 330 29.82 5.11 1.06
N HIS A 331 28.52 5.36 0.83
CA HIS A 331 27.47 4.41 1.15
C HIS A 331 27.34 3.30 0.12
N SER A 332 27.65 2.07 0.55
CA SER A 332 27.50 0.90 -0.29
C SER A 332 26.17 0.21 0.00
N TYR A 333 25.16 0.42 -0.85
CA TYR A 333 23.91 -0.36 -0.81
C TYR A 333 24.10 -1.86 -1.15
N LYS A 334 25.36 -2.36 -1.17
CA LYS A 334 25.75 -3.72 -1.59
C LYS A 334 24.87 -4.79 -0.99
N SER A 335 24.53 -4.63 0.28
CA SER A 335 23.83 -5.62 1.06
C SER A 335 22.36 -5.83 0.62
N PHE A 336 21.81 -4.90 -0.17
CA PHE A 336 20.48 -4.99 -0.80
C PHE A 336 20.36 -6.18 -1.77
N GLU A 337 21.46 -6.61 -2.38
CA GLU A 337 21.48 -7.71 -3.36
C GLU A 337 21.12 -9.07 -2.72
N ASN A 338 21.18 -9.16 -1.39
CA ASN A 338 20.91 -10.38 -0.63
C ASN A 338 19.41 -10.71 -0.51
N LEU A 339 18.52 -9.81 -0.93
CA LEU A 339 17.07 -9.99 -0.87
C LEU A 339 16.53 -10.89 -1.98
N ARG A 340 16.95 -12.16 -1.99
CA ARG A 340 16.66 -13.12 -3.07
C ARG A 340 15.17 -13.41 -3.32
N LYS A 341 14.29 -13.08 -2.38
CA LYS A 341 12.84 -13.23 -2.53
C LYS A 341 12.14 -11.96 -3.03
N LEU A 342 12.86 -10.84 -3.13
CA LEU A 342 12.28 -9.57 -3.57
C LEU A 342 11.90 -9.68 -5.05
N LYS A 343 10.61 -9.47 -5.32
CA LYS A 343 10.02 -9.51 -6.67
C LYS A 343 9.50 -8.15 -7.11
N THR A 344 9.10 -7.31 -6.17
CA THR A 344 8.47 -6.03 -6.46
C THR A 344 9.15 -4.89 -5.73
N ILE A 345 9.51 -3.85 -6.46
CA ILE A 345 9.94 -2.55 -5.91
C ILE A 345 8.94 -1.49 -6.34
N GLN A 346 8.46 -0.72 -5.38
CA GLN A 346 7.65 0.46 -5.60
C GLN A 346 8.39 1.68 -5.05
N LEU A 347 8.51 2.73 -5.85
CA LEU A 347 9.15 3.97 -5.46
C LEU A 347 8.25 5.14 -5.84
N THR A 348 7.93 5.96 -4.84
CA THR A 348 7.25 7.24 -5.02
C THR A 348 8.14 8.35 -4.49
N LEU A 349 8.45 9.34 -5.32
CA LEU A 349 9.22 10.51 -4.93
C LEU A 349 8.30 11.72 -4.79
N ASP A 350 8.06 12.14 -3.56
CA ASP A 350 7.30 13.36 -3.28
C ASP A 350 8.28 14.50 -3.06
N ILE A 351 8.76 15.05 -4.17
CA ILE A 351 9.77 16.12 -4.17
C ILE A 351 9.14 17.46 -3.74
N PHE A 352 7.80 17.55 -3.71
CA PHE A 352 7.07 18.76 -3.36
C PHE A 352 5.83 18.41 -2.53
N ASN A 353 5.87 18.72 -1.24
CA ASN A 353 4.79 18.46 -0.30
C ASN A 353 3.47 19.09 -0.79
N ALA A 354 2.47 18.25 -1.06
CA ALA A 354 1.15 18.65 -1.56
C ALA A 354 0.31 19.50 -0.59
N SER A 355 0.82 19.82 0.61
CA SER A 355 0.22 20.82 1.49
C SER A 355 0.17 22.21 0.86
N VAL A 356 0.93 22.44 -0.22
CA VAL A 356 0.72 23.54 -1.17
C VAL A 356 0.20 22.90 -2.46
N GLY A 357 -1.07 23.13 -2.82
CA GLY A 357 -1.76 22.44 -3.92
C GLY A 357 -1.11 22.59 -5.32
N HIS A 358 -1.83 22.19 -6.37
CA HIS A 358 -1.45 22.16 -7.80
C HIS A 358 -0.64 23.36 -8.36
N LEU A 359 -0.50 24.46 -7.63
CA LEU A 359 0.35 25.63 -7.91
C LEU A 359 1.86 25.30 -7.99
N VAL A 360 2.34 24.17 -7.46
CA VAL A 360 3.78 23.86 -7.47
C VAL A 360 4.29 23.30 -8.81
N VAL A 361 3.42 22.74 -9.66
CA VAL A 361 3.83 22.31 -11.01
C VAL A 361 4.20 23.51 -11.90
N GLU A 362 3.54 24.66 -11.71
CA GLU A 362 3.99 25.91 -12.34
C GLU A 362 5.34 26.37 -11.79
N SER A 363 5.59 26.20 -10.49
CA SER A 363 6.89 26.51 -9.88
C SER A 363 8.02 25.63 -10.42
N TYR A 364 7.73 24.40 -10.85
CA TYR A 364 8.69 23.53 -11.55
C TYR A 364 9.16 24.12 -12.89
N ARG A 365 8.26 24.81 -13.61
CA ARG A 365 8.62 25.58 -14.82
C ARG A 365 9.32 26.89 -14.48
N LYS A 366 9.03 27.49 -13.32
CA LYS A 366 9.52 28.81 -12.90
C LYS A 366 10.84 28.79 -12.11
N ASN A 367 11.29 27.65 -11.55
CA ASN A 367 12.53 27.53 -10.76
C ASN A 367 13.49 26.41 -11.25
N PRO A 368 14.16 26.59 -12.40
CA PRO A 368 15.07 25.60 -12.98
C PRO A 368 16.27 25.14 -12.11
N PRO A 369 16.87 25.96 -11.21
CA PRO A 369 17.98 25.55 -10.34
C PRO A 369 17.66 24.38 -9.42
N ILE A 370 16.54 24.50 -8.69
CA ILE A 370 16.08 23.51 -7.71
C ILE A 370 15.76 22.19 -8.43
N VAL A 371 15.11 22.27 -9.59
CA VAL A 371 14.79 21.12 -10.43
C VAL A 371 16.04 20.38 -10.91
N LYS A 372 17.08 21.09 -11.37
CA LYS A 372 18.36 20.48 -11.77
C LYS A 372 19.04 19.76 -10.61
N LYS A 373 19.03 20.35 -9.42
CA LYS A 373 19.56 19.74 -8.20
C LYS A 373 18.85 18.43 -7.86
N TYR A 374 17.52 18.41 -7.87
CA TYR A 374 16.75 17.19 -7.62
C TYR A 374 16.94 16.09 -8.65
N LYS A 375 17.07 16.46 -9.94
CA LYS A 375 17.41 15.49 -11.00
C LYS A 375 18.73 14.80 -10.72
N ARG A 376 19.76 15.56 -10.31
CA ARG A 376 21.07 14.99 -9.96
C ARG A 376 20.96 14.04 -8.77
N LEU A 377 20.30 14.46 -7.69
CA LEU A 377 20.13 13.63 -6.50
C LEU A 377 19.37 12.34 -6.78
N TYR A 378 18.33 12.40 -7.60
CA TYR A 378 17.61 11.21 -8.06
C TYR A 378 18.55 10.24 -8.78
N HIS A 379 19.28 10.71 -9.79
CA HIS A 379 20.20 9.87 -10.56
C HIS A 379 21.36 9.33 -9.73
N ILE A 380 21.81 10.05 -8.70
CA ILE A 380 22.91 9.60 -7.85
C ILE A 380 22.39 8.62 -6.80
N GLU A 381 21.40 8.99 -5.99
CA GLU A 381 20.97 8.18 -4.84
C GLU A 381 20.07 7.03 -5.25
N ILE A 382 18.99 7.31 -5.99
CA ILE A 382 18.00 6.29 -6.31
C ILE A 382 18.56 5.27 -7.27
N PHE A 383 19.24 5.69 -8.33
CA PHE A 383 19.85 4.72 -9.25
C PHE A 383 21.03 3.97 -8.62
N SER A 384 21.78 4.58 -7.69
CA SER A 384 22.79 3.83 -6.90
C SER A 384 22.12 2.76 -6.04
N PHE A 385 21.04 3.10 -5.33
CA PHE A 385 20.25 2.15 -4.56
C PHE A 385 19.70 1.01 -5.44
N LEU A 386 19.01 1.35 -6.53
CA LEU A 386 18.46 0.35 -7.46
C LEU A 386 19.54 -0.51 -8.14
N SER A 387 20.75 0.02 -8.36
CA SER A 387 21.86 -0.75 -8.96
C SER A 387 22.33 -1.92 -8.09
N LYS A 388 21.98 -1.92 -6.80
CA LYS A 388 22.30 -2.98 -5.85
C LYS A 388 21.10 -3.86 -5.51
N ALA A 389 19.96 -3.64 -6.15
CA ALA A 389 18.80 -4.49 -5.98
C ALA A 389 19.07 -5.90 -6.53
N PRO A 390 18.40 -6.93 -5.99
CA PRO A 390 18.56 -8.30 -6.46
C PRO A 390 17.98 -8.44 -7.88
N ARG A 391 18.66 -9.22 -8.73
CA ARG A 391 18.22 -9.53 -10.11
C ARG A 391 16.88 -10.29 -10.18
N THR A 392 16.34 -10.73 -9.06
CA THR A 392 15.07 -11.45 -8.96
C THR A 392 13.84 -10.56 -9.10
N VAL A 393 14.01 -9.23 -9.08
CA VAL A 393 12.92 -8.25 -9.24
C VAL A 393 12.33 -8.36 -10.64
N GLU A 394 11.01 -8.47 -10.68
CA GLU A 394 10.21 -8.67 -11.89
C GLU A 394 9.23 -7.51 -12.13
N ASN A 395 8.85 -6.79 -11.07
CA ASN A 395 7.87 -5.71 -11.10
C ASN A 395 8.47 -4.42 -10.54
N LEU A 396 8.43 -3.35 -11.32
CA LEU A 396 8.91 -2.04 -10.90
C LEU A 396 7.82 -0.98 -11.05
N TYR A 397 7.62 -0.19 -10.00
CA TYR A 397 6.69 0.94 -10.00
C TYR A 397 7.47 2.21 -9.66
N LEU A 398 7.48 3.18 -10.57
CA LEU A 398 8.17 4.45 -10.38
C LEU A 398 7.16 5.60 -10.54
N CYS A 399 6.92 6.36 -9.47
CA CYS A 399 5.96 7.46 -9.47
C CYS A 399 6.65 8.80 -9.14
N ARG A 400 6.23 9.87 -9.84
CA ARG A 400 6.69 11.25 -9.62
C ARG A 400 8.21 11.42 -9.77
N ILE A 401 8.79 10.68 -10.71
CA ILE A 401 10.22 10.77 -10.99
C ILE A 401 10.53 12.00 -11.89
N PRO A 402 11.66 12.69 -11.67
CA PRO A 402 11.94 13.96 -12.33
C PRO A 402 12.31 13.81 -13.81
N GLU A 403 12.89 12.67 -14.17
CA GLU A 403 13.35 12.39 -15.52
C GLU A 403 13.41 10.89 -15.80
N PHE A 404 13.05 10.48 -17.01
CA PHE A 404 13.19 9.11 -17.50
C PHE A 404 13.61 9.10 -18.97
N LYS A 405 14.89 8.79 -19.22
CA LYS A 405 15.53 8.87 -20.55
C LYS A 405 16.05 7.50 -21.00
N TYR A 406 16.60 7.44 -22.20
CA TYR A 406 17.24 6.24 -22.75
C TYR A 406 18.26 5.61 -21.79
N LEU A 407 19.11 6.42 -21.15
CA LEU A 407 20.08 5.91 -20.17
C LEU A 407 19.39 5.28 -18.95
N SER A 408 18.27 5.87 -18.50
CA SER A 408 17.51 5.36 -17.36
C SER A 408 16.97 3.95 -17.64
N SER A 409 16.35 3.74 -18.80
CA SER A 409 15.82 2.42 -19.18
C SER A 409 16.93 1.41 -19.48
N TYR A 410 18.05 1.84 -20.06
CA TYR A 410 19.22 1.00 -20.28
C TYR A 410 19.74 0.45 -18.94
N LEU A 411 19.96 1.34 -17.96
CA LEU A 411 20.41 0.94 -16.63
C LEU A 411 19.40 0.02 -15.93
N LEU A 412 18.09 0.31 -16.04
CA LEU A 412 17.07 -0.57 -15.47
C LEU A 412 17.06 -1.96 -16.12
N ASN A 413 17.31 -2.07 -17.43
CA ASN A 413 17.44 -3.38 -18.09
C ASN A 413 18.64 -4.17 -17.55
N GLU A 414 19.77 -3.50 -17.27
CA GLU A 414 20.96 -4.13 -16.69
C GLU A 414 20.76 -4.54 -15.23
N TYR A 415 20.10 -3.69 -14.43
CA TYR A 415 19.85 -3.94 -13.02
C TYR A 415 18.77 -5.01 -12.82
N PHE A 416 17.76 -5.02 -13.68
CA PHE A 416 16.58 -5.88 -13.60
C PHE A 416 16.40 -6.68 -14.89
N PRO A 417 17.28 -7.67 -15.16
CA PRO A 417 17.18 -8.47 -16.37
C PRO A 417 15.87 -9.27 -16.45
N ASN A 418 15.18 -9.51 -15.33
CA ASN A 418 13.89 -10.21 -15.27
C ASN A 418 12.68 -9.28 -15.23
N LEU A 419 12.85 -7.98 -15.50
CA LEU A 419 11.76 -7.01 -15.44
C LEU A 419 10.69 -7.31 -16.51
N THR A 420 9.52 -7.78 -16.07
CA THR A 420 8.39 -8.11 -16.94
C THR A 420 7.24 -7.12 -16.80
N PHE A 421 7.18 -6.39 -15.69
CA PHE A 421 6.16 -5.38 -15.42
C PHE A 421 6.82 -4.04 -15.04
N LEU A 422 6.43 -2.96 -15.74
CA LEU A 422 6.84 -1.60 -15.42
C LEU A 422 5.63 -0.67 -15.35
N CYS A 423 5.42 -0.03 -14.20
CA CYS A 423 4.45 1.03 -14.02
C CYS A 423 5.15 2.38 -13.83
N LEU A 424 5.01 3.26 -14.80
CA LEU A 424 5.50 4.63 -14.78
C LEU A 424 4.32 5.58 -14.47
N GLY A 425 4.35 6.16 -13.29
CA GLY A 425 3.39 7.16 -12.86
C GLY A 425 3.64 8.51 -13.54
N GLU A 426 3.46 9.59 -12.79
CA GLU A 426 3.80 10.93 -13.30
C GLU A 426 5.31 11.07 -13.52
N ILE A 427 5.71 11.52 -14.72
CA ILE A 427 7.11 11.75 -15.10
C ILE A 427 7.18 13.14 -15.71
N TYR A 428 8.08 14.00 -15.21
CA TYR A 428 8.13 15.39 -15.63
C TYR A 428 8.92 15.61 -16.93
N ASN A 429 9.96 14.82 -17.18
CA ASN A 429 10.78 14.90 -18.38
C ASN A 429 11.08 13.51 -18.93
N TYR A 430 10.76 13.23 -20.19
CA TYR A 430 11.02 11.91 -20.75
C TYR A 430 11.32 11.94 -22.25
N GLU A 431 12.04 10.93 -22.72
CA GLU A 431 12.28 10.66 -24.13
C GLU A 431 11.27 9.61 -24.62
N LYS A 432 10.63 9.86 -25.77
CA LYS A 432 9.57 8.96 -26.27
C LYS A 432 10.08 7.55 -26.51
N GLU A 433 11.31 7.40 -27.00
CA GLU A 433 11.92 6.12 -27.38
C GLU A 433 12.69 5.46 -26.24
N CYS A 434 12.65 5.99 -25.02
CA CYS A 434 13.48 5.45 -23.94
C CYS A 434 13.19 3.97 -23.63
N LEU A 435 11.95 3.47 -23.79
CA LEU A 435 11.62 2.11 -23.35
C LEU A 435 12.21 1.00 -24.21
N VAL A 436 12.72 1.29 -25.41
CA VAL A 436 13.21 0.28 -26.39
C VAL A 436 14.28 -0.67 -25.85
N ASN A 437 15.00 -0.26 -24.80
CA ASN A 437 16.03 -1.08 -24.15
C ASN A 437 15.50 -2.20 -23.26
N LEU A 438 14.21 -2.18 -22.89
CA LEU A 438 13.62 -3.11 -21.92
C LEU A 438 13.18 -4.41 -22.60
N LYS A 439 14.13 -5.32 -22.83
CA LYS A 439 13.98 -6.50 -23.69
C LYS A 439 12.98 -7.55 -23.18
N ASN A 440 12.73 -7.58 -21.87
CA ASN A 440 11.85 -8.58 -21.23
C ASN A 440 10.52 -8.01 -20.74
N LEU A 441 10.27 -6.72 -21.00
CA LEU A 441 9.05 -6.04 -20.58
C LEU A 441 7.81 -6.59 -21.29
N LYS A 442 6.84 -7.12 -20.55
CA LYS A 442 5.59 -7.65 -21.10
C LYS A 442 4.39 -6.76 -20.83
N ILE A 443 4.36 -6.16 -19.65
CA ILE A 443 3.25 -5.32 -19.20
C ILE A 443 3.79 -3.93 -18.89
N PHE A 444 3.24 -2.94 -19.58
CA PHE A 444 3.59 -1.54 -19.37
C PHE A 444 2.37 -0.74 -18.92
N VAL A 445 2.54 0.05 -17.87
CA VAL A 445 1.51 0.96 -17.36
C VAL A 445 2.10 2.36 -17.31
N SER A 446 1.36 3.34 -17.82
CA SER A 446 1.80 4.73 -17.90
C SER A 446 0.70 5.70 -17.46
N HIS A 447 1.10 6.83 -16.87
CA HIS A 447 0.23 7.98 -16.74
C HIS A 447 -0.22 8.47 -18.13
N TYR A 448 -1.51 8.82 -18.29
CA TYR A 448 -2.11 9.12 -19.60
C TYR A 448 -1.42 10.23 -20.40
N LYS A 449 -0.72 11.17 -19.74
CA LYS A 449 0.04 12.26 -20.38
C LYS A 449 1.39 11.80 -20.95
N ASN A 450 1.87 10.63 -20.57
CA ASN A 450 3.18 10.13 -20.94
C ASN A 450 3.04 9.11 -22.09
N VAL A 451 3.43 9.54 -23.30
CA VAL A 451 3.31 8.73 -24.53
C VAL A 451 4.70 8.24 -24.94
N PHE A 452 4.92 6.95 -24.79
CA PHE A 452 6.17 6.26 -25.14
C PHE A 452 6.01 5.37 -26.37
N VAL A 453 7.11 5.23 -27.11
CA VAL A 453 7.30 4.13 -28.07
C VAL A 453 7.56 2.86 -27.26
N LEU A 454 6.80 1.80 -27.53
CA LEU A 454 6.89 0.55 -26.79
C LEU A 454 7.85 -0.43 -27.48
N PRO A 455 8.58 -1.24 -26.69
CA PRO A 455 9.25 -2.43 -27.20
C PRO A 455 8.28 -3.41 -27.86
N GLU A 456 8.75 -4.15 -28.87
CA GLU A 456 7.96 -5.16 -29.60
C GLU A 456 7.39 -6.26 -28.68
N ASN A 457 8.11 -6.57 -27.61
CA ASN A 457 7.76 -7.60 -26.62
C ASN A 457 6.62 -7.21 -25.66
N VAL A 458 6.11 -5.97 -25.69
CA VAL A 458 5.01 -5.56 -24.79
C VAL A 458 3.69 -6.22 -25.24
N GLU A 459 3.17 -7.13 -24.42
CA GLU A 459 1.92 -7.86 -24.65
C GLU A 459 0.70 -7.02 -24.21
N THR A 460 0.85 -6.17 -23.19
CA THR A 460 -0.22 -5.30 -22.67
C THR A 460 0.30 -3.93 -22.30
N CYS A 461 -0.42 -2.90 -22.75
CA CYS A 461 -0.19 -1.51 -22.37
C CYS A 461 -1.43 -0.94 -21.68
N MET A 462 -1.23 -0.19 -20.59
CA MET A 462 -2.31 0.53 -19.93
C MET A 462 -1.96 1.99 -19.74
N LEU A 463 -2.88 2.87 -20.13
CA LEU A 463 -2.86 4.28 -19.79
C LEU A 463 -3.87 4.55 -18.68
N CYS A 464 -3.43 5.13 -17.57
CA CYS A 464 -4.30 5.43 -16.44
C CYS A 464 -4.27 6.92 -16.06
N ILE A 465 -5.41 7.41 -15.57
CA ILE A 465 -5.55 8.71 -14.93
C ILE A 465 -5.39 8.52 -13.43
N ASN A 466 -4.60 9.38 -12.80
CA ASN A 466 -4.47 9.43 -11.35
C ASN A 466 -5.69 10.16 -10.74
N TYR A 467 -6.25 9.73 -9.61
CA TYR A 467 -7.42 10.37 -8.97
C TYR A 467 -7.06 11.64 -8.20
N TYR A 468 -5.77 11.94 -7.98
CA TYR A 468 -5.32 13.25 -7.46
C TYR A 468 -5.32 14.35 -8.52
N SER A 469 -5.63 13.99 -9.76
CA SER A 469 -6.10 14.91 -10.77
C SER A 469 -7.31 15.70 -10.24
N SER A 470 -7.36 17.01 -10.52
CA SER A 470 -8.44 17.89 -10.05
C SER A 470 -9.83 17.31 -10.35
N ASN A 471 -10.88 17.75 -9.63
CA ASN A 471 -12.26 17.34 -9.93
C ASN A 471 -12.64 17.57 -11.42
N GLU A 472 -12.03 18.56 -12.06
CA GLU A 472 -12.11 18.80 -13.51
C GLU A 472 -11.47 17.67 -14.32
N GLU A 473 -10.28 17.21 -13.92
CA GLU A 473 -9.62 16.09 -14.60
C GLU A 473 -10.38 14.76 -14.43
N LEU A 474 -11.14 14.58 -13.35
CA LEU A 474 -12.01 13.41 -13.14
C LEU A 474 -13.28 13.44 -14.00
N GLN A 475 -13.70 14.62 -14.46
CA GLN A 475 -14.81 14.81 -15.40
C GLN A 475 -14.36 14.78 -16.87
N LEU A 476 -13.06 14.63 -17.15
CA LEU A 476 -12.53 14.66 -18.51
C LEU A 476 -13.05 13.53 -19.40
N ASN A 477 -13.42 13.93 -20.62
CA ASN A 477 -13.88 13.08 -21.71
C ASN A 477 -12.77 12.14 -22.26
N ARG A 478 -13.20 11.08 -22.96
CA ARG A 478 -12.39 10.05 -23.65
C ARG A 478 -11.26 10.57 -24.54
N GLU A 479 -11.34 11.83 -24.96
CA GLU A 479 -10.54 12.43 -26.04
C GLU A 479 -9.08 12.71 -25.66
N LEU A 480 -8.73 12.70 -24.37
CA LEU A 480 -7.36 12.98 -23.91
C LEU A 480 -6.44 11.76 -23.83
N PHE A 481 -6.99 10.54 -23.82
CA PHE A 481 -6.11 9.37 -23.93
C PHE A 481 -5.52 9.36 -25.33
N SER A 482 -4.20 9.45 -25.39
CA SER A 482 -3.46 9.39 -26.64
C SER A 482 -3.95 8.22 -27.50
N GLN A 483 -4.45 8.55 -28.70
CA GLN A 483 -4.83 7.52 -29.68
C GLN A 483 -3.59 6.85 -30.30
N HIS A 484 -2.37 7.28 -29.92
CA HIS A 484 -1.11 6.74 -30.42
C HIS A 484 -1.09 5.20 -30.41
N TYR A 485 -1.44 4.56 -29.28
CA TYR A 485 -1.43 3.10 -29.16
C TYR A 485 -2.48 2.38 -29.99
N LYS A 486 -3.58 3.05 -30.34
CA LYS A 486 -4.60 2.52 -31.25
C LYS A 486 -4.10 2.43 -32.69
N TYR A 487 -3.16 3.29 -33.09
CA TYR A 487 -2.64 3.35 -34.46
C TYR A 487 -1.30 2.61 -34.65
N LEU A 488 -0.63 2.21 -33.57
CA LEU A 488 0.64 1.48 -33.63
C LEU A 488 0.54 0.07 -34.26
N LYS A 489 -0.66 -0.44 -34.56
CA LYS A 489 -0.93 -1.81 -35.06
C LYS A 489 -0.37 -2.94 -34.18
N HIS A 490 0.23 -2.61 -33.04
CA HIS A 490 0.79 -3.52 -32.04
C HIS A 490 -0.29 -4.27 -31.26
N PHE A 491 -1.44 -3.65 -31.09
CA PHE A 491 -2.57 -4.19 -30.32
C PHE A 491 -3.80 -4.38 -31.19
N THR A 492 -4.54 -5.46 -30.96
CA THR A 492 -5.76 -5.81 -31.70
C THR A 492 -7.05 -5.51 -30.93
N LYS A 493 -6.97 -5.26 -29.61
CA LYS A 493 -8.10 -4.99 -28.72
C LYS A 493 -7.83 -3.78 -27.81
N GLU A 494 -8.90 -3.06 -27.48
CA GLU A 494 -8.88 -1.95 -26.52
C GLU A 494 -10.04 -2.08 -25.55
N TYR A 495 -9.74 -2.07 -24.25
CA TYR A 495 -10.73 -1.97 -23.19
C TYR A 495 -10.66 -0.59 -22.53
N THR A 496 -11.81 0.09 -22.43
CA THR A 496 -11.93 1.25 -21.55
C THR A 496 -12.17 0.75 -20.13
N LEU A 497 -11.29 1.12 -19.21
CA LEU A 497 -11.42 0.87 -17.79
C LEU A 497 -12.12 2.05 -17.11
N ASN A 498 -13.24 1.78 -16.45
CA ASN A 498 -13.96 2.75 -15.61
C ASN A 498 -14.11 2.23 -14.20
N GLY A 499 -14.13 3.10 -13.19
CA GLY A 499 -14.46 2.72 -11.82
C GLY A 499 -13.44 3.27 -10.81
N SER A 500 -12.80 2.36 -10.06
CA SER A 500 -11.82 2.75 -9.05
C SER A 500 -10.59 3.45 -9.62
N MET A 501 -10.27 3.09 -10.85
CA MET A 501 -9.28 3.67 -11.73
C MET A 501 -9.94 3.92 -13.09
N LYS A 502 -9.54 4.99 -13.78
CA LYS A 502 -9.95 5.27 -15.16
C LYS A 502 -8.75 5.08 -16.08
N GLY A 503 -8.97 4.44 -17.22
CA GLY A 503 -7.88 4.15 -18.14
C GLY A 503 -8.30 3.50 -19.45
N LYS A 504 -7.30 3.25 -20.29
CA LYS A 504 -7.40 2.41 -21.49
C LYS A 504 -6.38 1.29 -21.41
N ILE A 505 -6.79 0.08 -21.76
CA ILE A 505 -5.95 -1.11 -21.78
C ILE A 505 -5.91 -1.63 -23.21
N PHE A 506 -4.72 -1.79 -23.75
CA PHE A 506 -4.45 -2.29 -25.10
C PHE A 506 -3.73 -3.63 -24.99
N PHE A 507 -4.21 -4.64 -25.72
CA PHE A 507 -3.71 -6.02 -25.63
C PHE A 507 -4.10 -6.85 -26.86
N ASN A 508 -3.61 -8.08 -26.96
CA ASN A 508 -3.88 -8.99 -28.09
C ASN A 508 -4.79 -10.16 -27.72
N HIS A 509 -4.48 -10.87 -26.64
CA HIS A 509 -5.22 -12.04 -26.16
C HIS A 509 -5.94 -11.73 -24.85
N TYR A 510 -7.08 -12.38 -24.61
CA TYR A 510 -7.83 -12.17 -23.36
C TYR A 510 -7.02 -12.56 -22.12
N GLN A 511 -6.10 -13.53 -22.27
CA GLN A 511 -5.18 -13.90 -21.20
C GLN A 511 -4.26 -12.74 -20.79
N ASP A 512 -3.83 -11.89 -21.74
CA ASP A 512 -2.98 -10.73 -21.45
C ASP A 512 -3.74 -9.70 -20.59
N TYR A 513 -5.04 -9.51 -20.88
CA TYR A 513 -5.94 -8.73 -20.02
C TYR A 513 -6.05 -9.34 -18.61
N LEU A 514 -6.20 -10.66 -18.48
CA LEU A 514 -6.21 -11.32 -17.18
C LEU A 514 -4.88 -11.18 -16.44
N ASN A 515 -3.75 -11.11 -17.16
CA ASN A 515 -2.43 -10.91 -16.58
C ASN A 515 -2.30 -9.50 -15.99
N ILE A 516 -2.66 -8.44 -16.72
CA ILE A 516 -2.61 -7.07 -16.17
C ILE A 516 -3.63 -6.85 -15.04
N LYS A 517 -4.79 -7.50 -15.11
CA LYS A 517 -5.86 -7.38 -14.07
C LYS A 517 -5.34 -7.71 -12.67
N ARG A 518 -4.38 -8.63 -12.55
CA ARG A 518 -3.76 -9.03 -11.27
C ARG A 518 -3.04 -7.86 -10.58
N TYR A 519 -2.56 -6.89 -11.35
CA TYR A 519 -1.82 -5.73 -10.85
C TYR A 519 -2.72 -4.52 -10.57
N PHE A 520 -4.03 -4.59 -10.82
CA PHE A 520 -4.91 -3.43 -10.67
C PHE A 520 -4.94 -2.86 -9.26
N SER A 521 -4.85 -3.70 -8.22
CA SER A 521 -4.76 -3.23 -6.83
C SER A 521 -3.47 -2.43 -6.60
N ASP A 522 -2.32 -2.95 -7.06
CA ASP A 522 -1.03 -2.29 -6.88
C ASP A 522 -0.93 -0.99 -7.71
N ILE A 523 -1.51 -0.99 -8.93
CA ILE A 523 -1.60 0.20 -9.78
C ILE A 523 -2.53 1.23 -9.12
N GLU A 524 -3.67 0.80 -8.56
CA GLU A 524 -4.60 1.65 -7.80
C GLU A 524 -3.86 2.29 -6.61
N GLU A 525 -3.12 1.51 -5.82
CA GLU A 525 -2.34 1.99 -4.67
C GLU A 525 -1.23 3.00 -5.07
N MET A 526 -0.55 2.72 -6.19
CA MET A 526 0.55 3.55 -6.70
C MET A 526 0.04 4.86 -7.31
N ALA A 527 -0.99 4.78 -8.15
CA ALA A 527 -1.61 5.96 -8.72
C ALA A 527 -2.19 6.81 -7.58
N PHE A 528 -3.03 6.23 -6.72
CA PHE A 528 -3.88 7.01 -5.85
C PHE A 528 -3.35 7.28 -4.46
N GLY A 529 -2.11 6.91 -4.13
CA GLY A 529 -1.50 7.28 -2.85
C GLY A 529 -2.27 6.82 -1.61
N LYS A 530 -3.22 5.89 -1.77
CA LYS A 530 -4.23 5.51 -0.78
C LYS A 530 -3.92 4.19 -0.14
#